data_AF-A0A7T5BTA1-F1
#
_entry.id   AF-A0A7T5BTA1-F1
#
_cell.length_a   1.000
_cell.length_b   1.000
_cell.length_c   1.000
_cell.angle_alpha   90.00
_cell.angle_beta   90.00
_cell.angle_gamma   90.00
#
_symmetry.space_group_name_H-M   'P 1'
#
loop_
_entity.id
_entity.type
_entity.pdbx_description
1 polymer ?
#
loop_
_entity_poly.entity_id
_entity_poly.type
_entity_poly.pdbx_seq_one_letter_code
_entity_poly.pdbx_strand_id
1 'polypeptide(L)'
;MGIFGFLKNEDEIDDEQLKNGEPYVELSTGLDDYENPSWSQVESAVHDVVDSEDSFATLSFVNYNLEVDTIQCIKDEEYYSFEALPAKDSEEFGKIYHKESLTLEEVVELFKTFYDTQKVIGYKAFIEDHFQE
;
A
#
# COMPACT_ATOMS: atom_id res chain seq x y z
N MET A 1 -11.36 5.53 -4.04
CA MET A 1 -11.31 4.10 -4.47
C MET A 1 -10.22 3.39 -3.66
N GLY A 2 -10.49 2.19 -3.10
CA GLY A 2 -9.49 1.43 -2.30
C GLY A 2 -8.48 0.64 -3.16
N ILE A 3 -7.53 -0.07 -2.52
CA ILE A 3 -6.49 -0.87 -3.21
C ILE A 3 -7.04 -1.91 -4.22
N PHE A 4 -8.32 -2.22 -4.15
CA PHE A 4 -9.04 -3.01 -5.16
C PHE A 4 -8.97 -2.43 -6.58
N GLY A 5 -8.91 -1.10 -6.72
CA GLY A 5 -8.74 -0.44 -8.01
C GLY A 5 -7.37 -0.73 -8.63
N PHE A 6 -6.34 -0.87 -7.79
CA PHE A 6 -4.99 -1.23 -8.22
C PHE A 6 -4.93 -2.66 -8.77
N LEU A 7 -5.55 -3.63 -8.07
CA LEU A 7 -5.61 -5.03 -8.52
C LEU A 7 -6.38 -5.25 -9.82
N LYS A 8 -7.35 -4.39 -10.15
CA LYS A 8 -8.11 -4.48 -11.41
C LYS A 8 -7.41 -3.82 -12.59
N ASN A 9 -6.45 -2.94 -12.33
CA ASN A 9 -5.64 -2.25 -13.32
C ASN A 9 -4.25 -2.89 -13.46
N GLU A 10 -4.13 -4.21 -13.32
CA GLU A 10 -2.98 -4.98 -13.83
C GLU A 10 -2.94 -4.94 -15.39
N ASP A 11 -3.06 -3.74 -15.97
CA ASP A 11 -2.60 -3.49 -17.33
C ASP A 11 -1.08 -3.68 -17.30
N GLU A 12 -0.68 -4.86 -17.75
CA GLU A 12 0.66 -5.24 -18.23
C GLU A 12 1.81 -4.53 -17.51
N ILE A 13 2.18 -5.03 -16.33
CA ILE A 13 3.57 -4.89 -15.88
C ILE A 13 4.42 -5.44 -17.03
N ASP A 14 5.12 -4.55 -17.74
CA ASP A 14 5.88 -4.90 -18.94
C ASP A 14 6.88 -6.02 -18.59
N ASP A 15 6.70 -7.18 -19.20
CA ASP A 15 7.52 -8.39 -19.03
C ASP A 15 9.03 -8.11 -19.25
N GLU A 16 9.38 -6.99 -19.91
CA GLU A 16 10.77 -6.53 -20.07
C GLU A 16 11.35 -5.81 -18.83
N GLN A 17 10.55 -5.11 -18.01
CA GLN A 17 11.00 -4.59 -16.71
C GLN A 17 11.19 -5.73 -15.68
N LEU A 18 10.36 -6.77 -15.80
CA LEU A 18 10.39 -7.99 -14.99
C LEU A 18 11.64 -8.87 -15.20
N LYS A 19 12.34 -8.74 -16.33
CA LYS A 19 13.47 -9.63 -16.69
C LYS A 19 14.84 -9.24 -16.12
N ASN A 20 14.99 -8.05 -15.53
CA ASN A 20 16.31 -7.54 -15.07
C ASN A 20 16.33 -6.93 -13.66
N GLY A 21 15.20 -6.68 -12.99
CA GLY A 21 15.10 -5.72 -11.90
C GLY A 21 15.55 -6.19 -10.51
N GLU A 22 16.40 -5.40 -9.84
CA GLU A 22 16.62 -5.48 -8.40
C GLU A 22 15.32 -5.16 -7.63
N PRO A 23 15.11 -5.69 -6.40
CA PRO A 23 13.96 -5.33 -5.58
C PRO A 23 13.88 -3.81 -5.39
N TYR A 24 12.67 -3.25 -5.52
CA TYR A 24 12.47 -1.81 -5.38
C TYR A 24 11.19 -1.50 -4.59
N VAL A 25 11.17 -0.29 -4.04
CA VAL A 25 9.99 0.28 -3.37
C VAL A 25 9.37 1.32 -4.28
N GLU A 26 8.06 1.35 -4.38
CA GLU A 26 7.32 2.32 -5.17
C GLU A 26 6.29 3.03 -4.30
N LEU A 27 6.28 4.37 -4.35
CA LEU A 27 5.24 5.19 -3.73
C LEU A 27 4.37 5.76 -4.85
N SER A 28 3.09 5.42 -4.84
CA SER A 28 2.09 6.02 -5.70
C SER A 28 1.18 6.93 -4.87
N THR A 29 0.87 8.08 -5.44
CA THR A 29 -0.11 9.03 -4.93
C THR A 29 -1.13 9.29 -6.04
N GLY A 30 -2.28 9.89 -5.72
CA GLY A 30 -3.24 10.27 -6.76
C GLY A 30 -2.71 11.20 -7.87
N LEU A 31 -1.48 11.72 -7.75
CA LEU A 31 -0.89 12.70 -8.67
C LEU A 31 0.48 12.29 -9.23
N ASP A 32 1.32 11.66 -8.41
CA ASP A 32 2.72 11.35 -8.72
C ASP A 32 3.10 9.94 -8.26
N ASP A 33 4.00 9.31 -9.02
CA ASP A 33 4.63 8.04 -8.68
C ASP A 33 6.15 8.23 -8.49
N TYR A 34 6.71 7.55 -7.48
CA TYR A 34 8.12 7.64 -7.10
C TYR A 34 8.74 6.25 -6.99
N GLU A 35 9.75 5.98 -7.83
CA GLU A 35 10.62 4.81 -7.67
C GLU A 35 11.67 5.05 -6.58
N ASN A 36 11.80 4.07 -5.68
CA ASN A 36 12.69 4.09 -4.50
C ASN A 36 12.60 5.40 -3.70
N PRO A 37 11.40 5.77 -3.23
CA PRO A 37 11.17 7.01 -2.51
C PRO A 37 12.02 7.06 -1.23
N SER A 38 12.51 8.23 -0.88
CA SER A 38 13.06 8.45 0.46
C SER A 38 11.95 8.45 1.51
N TRP A 39 12.28 8.13 2.75
CA TRP A 39 11.31 8.22 3.86
C TRP A 39 10.62 9.59 3.94
N SER A 40 11.35 10.69 3.70
CA SER A 40 10.76 12.04 3.72
C SER A 40 9.69 12.24 2.64
N GLN A 41 9.81 11.57 1.49
CA GLN A 41 8.79 11.61 0.44
C GLN A 41 7.57 10.79 0.84
N VAL A 42 7.77 9.62 1.43
CA VAL A 42 6.69 8.78 1.97
C VAL A 42 5.91 9.51 3.06
N GLU A 43 6.63 10.08 4.04
CA GLU A 43 6.03 10.84 5.12
C GLU A 43 5.24 12.05 4.60
N SER A 44 5.82 12.83 3.66
CA SER A 44 5.09 13.94 3.03
C SER A 44 3.81 13.45 2.35
N ALA A 45 3.89 12.38 1.55
CA ALA A 45 2.73 11.85 0.84
C ALA A 45 1.60 11.44 1.80
N VAL A 46 1.91 10.78 2.92
CA VAL A 46 0.92 10.43 3.95
C VAL A 46 0.30 11.68 4.60
N HIS A 47 1.10 12.71 4.86
CA HIS A 47 0.63 13.99 5.39
C HIS A 47 -0.26 14.78 4.42
N ASP A 48 -0.02 14.61 3.12
CA ASP A 48 -0.73 15.30 2.05
C ASP A 48 -2.07 14.63 1.67
N VAL A 49 -2.38 13.45 2.24
CA VAL A 49 -3.67 12.79 2.05
C VAL A 49 -4.81 13.59 2.70
N VAL A 50 -5.83 13.88 1.90
CA VAL A 50 -7.03 14.64 2.27
C VAL A 50 -8.29 13.81 2.03
N ASP A 51 -9.41 14.25 2.61
CA ASP A 51 -10.73 13.66 2.37
C ASP A 51 -11.19 13.97 0.92
N SER A 52 -10.86 13.07 0.00
CA SER A 52 -11.17 13.14 -1.42
C SER A 52 -11.01 11.75 -2.06
N GLU A 53 -11.89 11.39 -3.00
CA GLU A 53 -11.89 10.05 -3.62
C GLU A 53 -10.60 9.69 -4.36
N ASP A 54 -9.88 10.71 -4.84
CA ASP A 54 -8.61 10.60 -5.58
C ASP A 54 -7.38 10.86 -4.70
N SER A 55 -7.55 11.02 -3.37
CA SER A 55 -6.44 11.29 -2.46
C SER A 55 -6.08 10.04 -1.66
N PHE A 56 -4.89 9.53 -1.92
CA PHE A 56 -4.34 8.35 -1.26
C PHE A 56 -2.81 8.42 -1.28
N ALA A 57 -2.19 7.62 -0.42
CA ALA A 57 -0.78 7.26 -0.51
C ALA A 57 -0.67 5.73 -0.46
N THR A 58 -0.01 5.15 -1.45
CA THR A 58 0.18 3.71 -1.61
C THR A 58 1.67 3.41 -1.69
N LEU A 59 2.16 2.53 -0.83
CA LEU A 59 3.55 2.12 -0.80
C LEU A 59 3.62 0.62 -1.06
N SER A 60 4.34 0.25 -2.13
CA SER A 60 4.50 -1.13 -2.58
C SER A 60 5.96 -1.52 -2.54
N PHE A 61 6.25 -2.73 -2.06
CA PHE A 61 7.55 -3.35 -2.22
C PHE A 61 7.44 -4.48 -3.23
N VAL A 62 8.17 -4.37 -4.33
CA VAL A 62 8.14 -5.32 -5.44
C VAL A 62 9.43 -6.13 -5.44
N ASN A 63 9.31 -7.45 -5.39
CA ASN A 63 10.45 -8.35 -5.50
C ASN A 63 10.36 -9.33 -6.69
N TYR A 64 11.50 -9.97 -6.98
CA TYR A 64 11.74 -10.85 -8.13
C TYR A 64 10.75 -12.03 -8.27
N ASN A 65 10.01 -12.37 -7.21
CA ASN A 65 9.04 -13.47 -7.21
C ASN A 65 7.58 -13.00 -7.41
N LEU A 66 7.35 -11.73 -7.78
CA LEU A 66 6.03 -11.10 -7.81
C LEU A 66 5.38 -11.02 -6.42
N GLU A 67 6.18 -11.08 -5.34
CA GLU A 67 5.68 -10.71 -4.03
C GLU A 67 5.58 -9.19 -4.02
N VAL A 68 4.33 -8.73 -4.07
CA VAL A 68 3.98 -7.35 -3.87
C VAL A 68 3.33 -7.28 -2.50
N ASP A 69 4.08 -6.81 -1.52
CA ASP A 69 3.47 -6.32 -0.29
C ASP A 69 3.08 -4.86 -0.54
N THR A 70 1.80 -4.53 -0.37
CA THR A 70 1.29 -3.17 -0.57
C THR A 70 0.55 -2.70 0.67
N ILE A 71 0.77 -1.45 1.02
CA ILE A 71 -0.03 -0.73 2.01
C ILE A 71 -0.60 0.53 1.37
N GLN A 72 -1.77 0.97 1.84
CA GLN A 72 -2.40 2.20 1.41
C GLN A 72 -3.03 2.90 2.59
N CYS A 73 -3.09 4.24 2.55
CA CYS A 73 -3.99 5.00 3.37
C CYS A 73 -4.89 5.92 2.54
N ILE A 74 -6.12 6.07 3.03
CA ILE A 74 -7.12 7.03 2.55
C ILE A 74 -7.64 7.76 3.78
N LYS A 75 -8.02 9.02 3.63
CA LYS A 75 -8.66 9.80 4.69
C LYS A 75 -10.16 9.90 4.46
N ASP A 76 -10.92 9.74 5.53
CA ASP A 76 -12.35 10.01 5.61
C ASP A 76 -12.59 11.03 6.72
N GLU A 77 -13.46 12.02 6.52
CA GLU A 77 -13.80 13.14 7.41
C GLU A 77 -12.73 13.50 8.49
N GLU A 78 -12.69 12.75 9.61
CA GLU A 78 -11.79 12.96 10.75
C GLU A 78 -10.63 11.96 10.88
N TYR A 79 -10.67 10.80 10.22
CA TYR A 79 -9.77 9.67 10.45
C TYR A 79 -9.17 9.10 9.17
N TYR A 80 -8.18 8.23 9.31
CA TYR A 80 -7.62 7.46 8.21
C TYR A 80 -8.08 6.00 8.25
N SER A 81 -8.25 5.44 7.07
CA SER A 81 -8.34 4.02 6.84
C SER A 81 -7.03 3.53 6.23
N PHE A 82 -6.49 2.47 6.80
CA PHE A 82 -5.27 1.81 6.35
C PHE A 82 -5.62 0.45 5.78
N GLU A 83 -5.17 0.17 4.57
CA GLU A 83 -5.37 -1.10 3.88
C GLU A 83 -4.01 -1.78 3.68
N ALA A 84 -4.00 -3.09 3.79
CA ALA A 84 -2.82 -3.92 3.58
C ALA A 84 -3.14 -5.12 2.70
N LEU A 85 -2.29 -5.33 1.70
CA LEU A 85 -2.30 -6.48 0.81
C LEU A 85 -0.99 -7.26 1.02
N PRO A 86 -1.05 -8.41 1.72
CA PRO A 86 0.12 -9.27 1.92
C PRO A 86 0.57 -9.94 0.62
N ALA A 87 1.87 -10.24 0.55
CA ALA A 87 2.52 -10.91 -0.58
C ALA A 87 1.87 -12.22 -1.05
N LYS A 88 2.16 -12.56 -2.32
CA LYS A 88 1.67 -13.71 -3.08
C LYS A 88 1.99 -15.09 -2.52
N ASP A 89 3.13 -15.23 -1.86
CA ASP A 89 3.53 -16.50 -1.24
C ASP A 89 3.05 -16.63 0.21
N SER A 90 2.25 -15.68 0.71
CA SER A 90 1.54 -15.86 1.99
C SER A 90 0.26 -16.68 1.78
N GLU A 91 -0.14 -17.45 2.80
CA GLU A 91 -1.46 -18.12 2.82
C GLU A 91 -2.63 -17.12 2.70
N GLU A 92 -2.35 -15.82 2.83
CA GLU A 92 -3.30 -14.72 2.83
C GLU A 92 -3.30 -13.92 1.51
N PHE A 93 -2.63 -14.42 0.45
CA PHE A 93 -2.60 -13.74 -0.84
C PHE A 93 -4.01 -13.48 -1.39
N GLY A 94 -4.22 -12.26 -1.90
CA GLY A 94 -5.51 -11.82 -2.43
C GLY A 94 -6.52 -11.41 -1.36
N LYS A 95 -6.17 -11.50 -0.07
CA LYS A 95 -6.95 -10.93 1.02
C LYS A 95 -6.50 -9.52 1.33
N ILE A 96 -7.48 -8.67 1.62
CA ILE A 96 -7.24 -7.30 2.01
C ILE A 96 -7.61 -7.16 3.48
N TYR A 97 -6.70 -6.57 4.22
CA TYR A 97 -6.86 -6.31 5.64
C TYR A 97 -6.94 -4.81 5.85
N HIS A 98 -7.98 -4.34 6.53
CA HIS A 98 -8.14 -2.92 6.79
C HIS A 98 -8.21 -2.61 8.29
N LYS A 99 -7.73 -1.43 8.64
CA LYS A 99 -7.87 -0.82 9.96
C LYS A 99 -8.37 0.61 9.79
N GLU A 100 -9.52 0.91 10.38
CA GLU A 100 -10.17 2.22 10.31
C GLU A 100 -9.92 3.06 11.56
N SER A 101 -10.42 4.29 11.55
CA SER A 101 -10.42 5.22 12.70
C SER A 101 -9.02 5.55 13.22
N LEU A 102 -8.02 5.58 12.32
CA LEU A 102 -6.63 5.86 12.67
C LEU A 102 -6.35 7.36 12.68
N THR A 103 -5.49 7.76 13.61
CA THR A 103 -4.87 9.09 13.58
C THR A 103 -3.73 9.13 12.55
N LEU A 104 -3.35 10.34 12.12
CA LEU A 104 -2.20 10.55 11.23
C LEU A 104 -0.92 9.95 11.81
N GLU A 105 -0.68 10.10 13.12
CA GLU A 105 0.50 9.56 13.81
C GLU A 105 0.55 8.04 13.70
N GLU A 106 -0.58 7.35 13.94
CA GLU A 106 -0.65 5.89 13.79
C GLU A 106 -0.41 5.42 12.35
N VAL A 107 -0.93 6.14 11.35
CA VAL A 107 -0.68 5.81 9.93
C VAL A 107 0.78 6.00 9.58
N VAL A 108 1.40 7.10 10.01
CA VAL A 108 2.82 7.35 9.77
C VAL A 108 3.68 6.25 10.40
N GLU A 109 3.35 5.78 11.60
CA GLU A 109 4.04 4.65 12.24
C GLU A 109 3.90 3.34 11.44
N LEU A 110 2.71 3.06 10.89
CA LEU A 110 2.48 1.88 10.04
C LEU A 110 3.30 1.96 8.73
N PHE A 111 3.29 3.12 8.06
CA PHE A 111 4.11 3.37 6.86
C PHE A 111 5.60 3.27 7.16
N LYS A 112 6.05 3.79 8.32
CA LYS A 112 7.45 3.71 8.73
C LYS A 112 7.89 2.27 8.93
N THR A 113 7.06 1.50 9.63
CA THR A 113 7.29 0.08 9.88
C THR A 113 7.39 -0.70 8.57
N PHE A 114 6.48 -0.44 7.63
CA PHE A 114 6.52 -1.06 6.31
C PHE A 114 7.77 -0.66 5.52
N TYR A 115 8.11 0.63 5.49
CA TYR A 115 9.30 1.14 4.80
C TYR A 115 10.60 0.50 5.30
N ASP A 116 10.73 0.32 6.62
CA ASP A 116 11.94 -0.24 7.24
C ASP A 116 12.03 -1.77 7.10
N THR A 117 10.89 -2.47 7.09
CA THR A 117 10.85 -3.94 7.07
C THR A 117 10.57 -4.53 5.70
N GLN A 118 10.04 -3.73 4.78
CA GLN A 118 9.59 -4.11 3.44
C GLN A 118 8.58 -5.26 3.45
N LYS A 119 7.77 -5.35 4.52
CA LYS A 119 6.77 -6.40 4.73
C LYS A 119 5.55 -5.83 5.43
N VAL A 120 4.37 -6.33 5.08
CA VAL A 120 3.19 -6.07 5.91
C VAL A 120 3.33 -6.88 7.20
N ILE A 121 3.36 -6.19 8.35
CA ILE A 121 3.41 -6.83 9.67
C ILE A 121 2.19 -6.43 10.51
N GLY A 122 1.77 -7.31 11.43
CA GLY A 122 0.68 -7.02 12.36
C GLY A 122 -0.74 -7.02 11.77
N TYR A 123 -0.89 -7.14 10.44
CA TYR A 123 -2.17 -7.10 9.75
C TYR A 123 -3.15 -8.21 10.15
N LYS A 124 -2.68 -9.32 10.73
CA LYS A 124 -3.56 -10.37 11.27
C LYS A 124 -4.44 -9.92 12.45
N ALA A 125 -4.12 -8.76 13.04
CA ALA A 125 -4.97 -8.12 14.04
C ALA A 125 -6.00 -7.15 13.43
N PHE A 126 -5.96 -6.94 12.12
CA PHE A 126 -6.87 -6.06 11.39
C PHE A 126 -8.12 -6.83 10.96
N ILE A 127 -9.11 -6.10 10.42
CA ILE A 127 -10.33 -6.69 9.89
C ILE A 127 -10.01 -7.25 8.50
N GLU A 128 -10.26 -8.53 8.29
CA GLU A 128 -10.19 -9.15 6.96
C GLU A 128 -11.43 -8.73 6.16
N ASP A 129 -11.25 -8.18 4.97
CA ASP A 129 -12.36 -7.93 4.06
C ASP A 129 -12.90 -9.25 3.50
N HIS A 130 -14.20 -9.47 3.70
CA HIS A 130 -14.91 -10.61 3.15
C HIS A 130 -15.86 -10.16 2.04
N PHE A 131 -15.56 -10.55 0.80
CA PHE A 131 -16.47 -10.37 -0.33
C PHE A 131 -17.58 -11.43 -0.25
N GLN A 132 -18.82 -11.00 -0.01
CA GLN A 132 -19.98 -11.81 -0.37
C GLN A 132 -20.22 -11.62 -1.88
N GLU A 133 -20.17 -12.74 -2.63
CA GLU A 133 -20.59 -12.81 -4.04
C GLU A 133 -22.07 -12.44 -4.23
#